data_AF-A0A662DFI2-F1
#
_entry.id   AF-A0A662DFI2-F1
#
_cell.length_a   1.000
_cell.length_b   1.000
_cell.length_c   1.000
_cell.angle_alpha   90.00
_cell.angle_beta   90.00
_cell.angle_gamma   90.00
#
_symmetry.space_group_name_H-M   'P 1'
#
loop_
_entity.id
_entity.type
_entity.pdbx_description
1 polymer ?
#
loop_
_entity_poly.entity_id
_entity_poly.type
_entity_poly.pdbx_seq_one_letter_code
_entity_poly.pdbx_strand_id
1 'polypeptide(L)'
;MIQISYDEEAGAIYLKLSDKEIARTIEIEENNVLLDFDKEGKVVGLEILDLNLVAKHLGPILQQYNIDKERIKKELIALKNLEPVFA
;
A
#
# COMPACT_ATOMS: atom_id res chain seq x y z
N MET A 1 0.25 0.73 -12.93
CA MET A 1 -0.48 -0.48 -12.50
C MET A 1 -0.63 -0.43 -10.98
N ILE A 2 -1.65 -1.06 -10.39
CA ILE A 2 -1.66 -1.27 -8.93
C ILE A 2 -0.99 -2.59 -8.64
N GLN A 3 -0.09 -2.62 -7.67
CA GLN A 3 0.54 -3.84 -7.19
C GLN A 3 0.54 -3.80 -5.66
N ILE A 4 0.17 -4.91 -5.06
CA ILE A 4 0.20 -5.08 -3.62
C ILE A 4 1.12 -6.26 -3.34
N SER A 5 2.04 -6.07 -2.41
CA SER A 5 3.03 -7.07 -2.00
C SER A 5 3.04 -7.17 -0.48
N TYR A 6 3.23 -8.38 0.00
CA TYR A 6 3.32 -8.72 1.41
C TYR A 6 4.65 -9.43 1.65
N ASP A 7 5.38 -8.98 2.65
CA ASP A 7 6.61 -9.60 3.11
C ASP A 7 6.40 -10.13 4.54
N GLU A 8 6.31 -11.45 4.67
CA GLU A 8 6.09 -12.13 5.95
C GLU A 8 7.28 -12.01 6.90
N GLU A 9 8.51 -12.03 6.36
CA GLU A 9 9.73 -11.97 7.16
C GLU A 9 9.93 -10.56 7.72
N ALA A 10 9.68 -9.54 6.91
CA ALA A 10 9.76 -8.14 7.31
C ALA A 10 8.53 -7.67 8.11
N GLY A 11 7.40 -8.40 8.07
CA GLY A 11 6.15 -7.95 8.67
C GLY A 11 5.60 -6.69 8.01
N ALA A 12 5.70 -6.60 6.68
CA ALA A 12 5.43 -5.39 5.93
C ALA A 12 4.46 -5.59 4.76
N ILE A 13 3.73 -4.52 4.42
CA ILE A 13 2.86 -4.43 3.25
C ILE A 13 3.24 -3.23 2.40
N TYR A 14 3.36 -3.44 1.09
CA TYR A 14 3.70 -2.44 0.10
C TYR A 14 2.57 -2.32 -0.93
N LEU A 15 2.03 -1.12 -1.13
CA LEU A 15 1.02 -0.81 -2.14
C LEU A 15 1.62 0.19 -3.13
N LYS A 16 1.92 -0.28 -4.35
CA LYS A 16 2.17 0.60 -5.50
C LYS A 16 0.83 0.95 -6.13
N LEU A 17 0.48 2.23 -6.18
CA LEU A 17 -0.82 2.71 -6.69
C LEU A 17 -0.74 3.16 -8.17
N SER A 18 0.44 3.54 -8.64
CA SER A 18 0.67 3.91 -10.04
C SER A 18 2.13 3.74 -10.44
N ASP A 19 2.44 3.86 -11.74
CA ASP A 19 3.82 3.84 -12.26
C ASP A 19 4.44 5.25 -12.35
N LYS A 20 3.80 6.27 -11.78
CA LYS A 20 4.37 7.61 -11.74
C LYS A 20 5.60 7.66 -10.84
N GLU A 21 6.51 8.58 -11.15
CA GLU A 21 7.70 8.83 -10.35
C GLU A 21 7.36 9.34 -8.94
N ILE A 22 8.08 8.83 -7.95
CA ILE A 22 8.06 9.34 -6.58
C ILE A 22 8.90 10.63 -6.55
N ALA A 23 8.29 11.71 -6.10
CA ALA A 23 8.94 13.00 -5.90
C ALA A 23 9.34 13.23 -4.44
N ARG A 24 8.54 12.71 -3.50
CA ARG A 24 8.80 12.79 -2.06
C ARG A 24 8.11 11.65 -1.32
N THR A 25 8.68 11.28 -0.19
CA THR A 25 8.08 10.34 0.77
C THR A 25 7.84 11.10 2.08
N ILE A 26 6.70 10.85 2.73
CA ILE A 26 6.47 11.32 4.10
C ILE A 26 6.19 10.13 5.01
N GLU A 27 6.59 10.30 6.25
CA GLU A 27 6.31 9.38 7.33
C GLU A 27 5.18 9.95 8.19
N ILE A 28 4.19 9.12 8.53
CA ILE A 28 3.01 9.56 9.31
C ILE A 28 2.86 8.84 10.66
N GLU A 29 3.59 7.75 10.88
CA GLU A 29 3.74 7.07 12.16
C GLU A 29 5.21 6.65 12.27
N GLU A 30 5.84 6.95 13.42
CA GLU A 30 7.30 6.82 13.63
C GLU A 30 7.86 5.51 13.07
N ASN A 31 8.57 5.63 11.95
CA ASN A 31 9.24 4.62 11.13
C ASN A 31 8.37 3.47 10.60
N ASN A 32 7.04 3.57 10.64
CA ASN A 32 6.18 2.42 10.34
C ASN A 32 5.17 2.64 9.21
N VAL A 33 4.85 3.89 8.86
CA VAL A 33 3.92 4.18 7.77
C VAL A 33 4.47 5.27 6.87
N LEU A 34 4.77 4.90 5.62
CA LEU A 34 5.34 5.78 4.59
C LEU A 34 4.34 5.99 3.46
N LEU A 35 4.26 7.23 2.98
CA LEU A 35 3.45 7.62 1.83
C LEU A 35 4.33 8.28 0.78
N ASP A 36 4.32 7.72 -0.43
CA ASP A 36 5.03 8.27 -1.57
C ASP A 36 4.11 9.15 -2.39
N PHE A 37 4.59 10.33 -2.74
CA PHE A 37 3.86 11.32 -3.54
C PHE A 37 4.57 11.60 -4.85
N ASP A 38 3.80 11.78 -5.92
CA ASP A 38 4.29 12.35 -7.17
C ASP A 38 4.51 13.87 -7.05
N LYS A 39 5.02 14.48 -8.13
CA LYS A 39 5.28 15.92 -8.24
C LYS A 39 4.00 16.77 -8.13
N GLU A 40 2.82 16.18 -8.34
CA GLU A 40 1.51 16.83 -8.23
C GLU A 40 0.90 16.68 -6.82
N GLY A 41 1.58 15.98 -5.90
CA GLY A 41 1.11 15.73 -4.55
C GLY A 41 0.07 14.62 -4.43
N LYS A 42 -0.04 13.73 -5.43
CA LYS A 42 -0.90 12.54 -5.36
C LYS A 42 -0.11 11.37 -4.77
N VAL A 43 -0.77 10.56 -3.94
CA VAL A 43 -0.17 9.34 -3.40
C VAL A 43 0.00 8.31 -4.52
N VAL A 44 1.21 7.81 -4.68
CA VAL A 44 1.58 6.81 -5.69
C VAL A 44 2.10 5.52 -5.07
N GLY A 45 2.45 5.54 -3.77
CA GLY A 45 2.92 4.41 -2.99
C GLY A 45 2.51 4.53 -1.51
N LEU A 46 2.36 3.39 -0.84
CA LEU A 46 2.14 3.28 0.60
C LEU A 46 2.92 2.07 1.11
N GLU A 47 3.68 2.26 2.19
CA GLU A 47 4.38 1.20 2.90
C GLU A 47 3.91 1.20 4.35
N ILE A 48 3.55 0.01 4.86
CA ILE A 48 3.24 -0.21 6.27
C ILE A 48 4.19 -1.29 6.75
N LEU A 49 5.18 -0.91 7.55
CA LEU A 49 6.29 -1.76 7.99
C LEU A 49 5.98 -2.53 9.30
N ASP A 50 4.75 -2.42 9.80
CA ASP A 50 4.23 -3.23 10.91
C ASP A 50 2.80 -3.68 10.58
N LEU A 51 2.59 -4.98 10.44
CA LEU A 51 1.28 -5.57 10.14
C LEU A 51 0.19 -5.19 11.15
N ASN A 52 0.55 -4.93 12.40
CA ASN A 52 -0.41 -4.52 13.44
C ASN A 52 -1.03 -3.15 13.15
N LEU A 53 -0.35 -2.33 12.34
CA LEU A 53 -0.82 -1.00 11.96
C LEU A 53 -1.73 -1.01 10.73
N VAL A 54 -1.77 -2.10 9.95
CA VAL A 54 -2.52 -2.16 8.70
C VAL A 54 -4.00 -1.86 8.92
N ALA A 55 -4.62 -2.52 9.91
CA ALA A 55 -6.03 -2.32 10.23
C ALA A 55 -6.33 -0.89 10.72
N LYS A 56 -5.38 -0.29 11.45
CA LYS A 56 -5.48 1.08 11.98
C LYS A 56 -5.33 2.13 10.89
N HIS A 57 -4.43 1.93 9.93
CA HIS A 57 -3.98 2.98 9.00
C HIS A 57 -4.50 2.85 7.57
N LEU A 58 -4.63 1.64 7.01
CA LEU A 58 -4.93 1.47 5.59
C LEU A 58 -6.27 2.12 5.20
N GLY A 59 -7.36 1.80 5.92
CA GLY A 59 -8.69 2.34 5.64
C GLY A 59 -8.77 3.88 5.69
N PRO A 60 -8.27 4.52 6.76
CA PRO A 60 -8.18 5.98 6.87
C PRO A 60 -7.33 6.64 5.78
N ILE A 61 -6.16 6.08 5.44
CA ILE A 61 -5.29 6.62 4.39
C ILE A 61 -6.00 6.59 3.04
N LEU A 62 -6.59 5.44 2.67
CA LEU A 62 -7.31 5.31 1.41
C LEU A 62 -8.45 6.35 1.31
N GLN A 63 -9.11 6.65 2.43
CA GLN A 63 -10.15 7.68 2.49
C GLN A 63 -9.58 9.10 2.35
N GLN A 64 -8.58 9.44 3.16
CA GLN A 64 -8.02 10.78 3.25
C GLN A 64 -7.43 11.24 1.91
N TYR A 65 -6.77 10.32 1.19
CA TYR A 65 -6.13 10.62 -0.09
C TYR A 65 -7.00 10.25 -1.30
N ASN A 66 -8.28 9.96 -1.08
CA ASN A 66 -9.26 9.65 -2.13
C ASN A 66 -8.78 8.54 -3.10
N ILE A 67 -8.17 7.51 -2.53
CA ILE A 67 -7.73 6.31 -3.24
C ILE A 67 -8.94 5.36 -3.32
N ASP A 68 -9.16 4.79 -4.51
CA ASP A 68 -10.29 3.90 -4.77
C ASP A 68 -10.21 2.61 -3.94
N LYS A 69 -10.94 2.57 -2.82
CA LYS A 69 -11.02 1.44 -1.90
C LYS A 69 -11.53 0.17 -2.57
N GLU A 70 -12.47 0.28 -3.51
CA GLU A 70 -13.01 -0.89 -4.20
C GLU A 70 -11.99 -1.49 -5.17
N ARG A 71 -11.18 -0.64 -5.82
CA ARG A 71 -10.06 -1.11 -6.62
C ARG A 71 -9.02 -1.84 -5.78
N ILE A 72 -8.60 -1.28 -4.64
CA ILE A 72 -7.65 -1.95 -3.73
C ILE A 72 -8.20 -3.28 -3.22
N LYS A 73 -9.49 -3.33 -2.86
CA LYS A 73 -10.15 -4.57 -2.43
C LYS A 73 -10.13 -5.64 -3.52
N LYS A 74 -10.34 -5.28 -4.78
CA LYS A 74 -10.26 -6.22 -5.91
C LYS A 74 -8.86 -6.81 -6.06
N GLU A 75 -7.81 -5.99 -5.95
CA GLU A 75 -6.41 -6.46 -6.02
C GLU A 75 -6.08 -7.38 -4.85
N LEU A 76 -6.53 -7.07 -3.63
CA LEU A 76 -6.35 -7.94 -2.47
C LEU A 76 -7.06 -9.29 -2.61
N ILE A 77 -8.28 -9.31 -3.18
CA ILE A 77 -9.01 -10.55 -3.47
C ILE A 77 -8.29 -11.35 -4.55
N ALA A 78 -7.81 -10.69 -5.61
CA ALA A 78 -7.04 -11.34 -6.67
C ALA A 78 -5.79 -12.01 -6.09
N LEU A 79 -5.04 -11.34 -5.21
CA LEU A 79 -3.88 -11.90 -4.51
C LEU A 79 -4.23 -13.14 -3.68
N LYS A 80 -5.32 -13.12 -2.91
CA LYS A 80 -5.74 -14.28 -2.11
C LYS A 80 -6.14 -15.48 -2.96
N ASN A 81 -6.68 -15.23 -4.15
CA ASN A 81 -7.07 -16.28 -5.09
C ASN A 81 -5.89 -16.81 -5.91
N LEU A 82 -4.74 -16.12 -5.87
CA LEU A 82 -3.45 -16.66 -6.30
C LEU A 82 -2.88 -17.53 -5.18
N GLU A 83 -3.59 -18.60 -4.80
CA GLU A 83 -2.95 -19.67 -4.02
C GLU A 83 -1.73 -20.21 -4.79
N PRO A 84 -0.67 -20.63 -4.08
CA PRO A 84 0.62 -20.80 -4.71
C PRO A 84 0.58 -21.95 -5.69
N VAL A 85 1.07 -21.70 -6.91
CA VAL A 85 1.58 -22.74 -7.79
C VAL A 85 2.90 -23.24 -7.19
N PHE A 86 2.87 -23.79 -5.98
CA PHE A 86 3.91 -24.70 -5.51
C PHE A 86 3.48 -26.09 -5.99
N ALA A 87 3.92 -26.40 -7.21
CA ALA A 87 4.05 -27.77 -7.67
C ALA A 87 5.28 -28.42 -7.02
#